data_AF-A0A368FTS4-F1
#
_entry.id   AF-A0A368FTS4-F1
#
_cell.length_a   1.000
_cell.length_b   1.000
_cell.length_c   1.000
_cell.angle_alpha   90.00
_cell.angle_beta   90.00
_cell.angle_gamma   90.00
#
_symmetry.space_group_name_H-M   'P 1'
#
loop_
_entity.id
_entity.type
_entity.pdbx_description
1 polymer ?
#
loop_
_entity_poly.entity_id
_entity_poly.type
_entity_poly.pdbx_seq_one_letter_code
_entity_poly.pdbx_strand_id
1 'polypeptide(L)'
;MEVRNFLTFKRPFKSPQQKVAVLMMPSIAALLIIVNVTRLLLPSEEKSALDVGTNYQNGKLSRLRSVGGFFDCDTESMMPSPSDPEDVNRVRLADIKSIGALGDSITAGYKSKNFDYERDGAFTGNSFITGADESLEQHVTIANILRKFNPHLKGLSFSVPTEKAGFNVAVPGANSSHLPVQAETLVELFRKEDVC
;
A
#
# COMPACT_ATOMS: atom_id res chain seq x y z
N MET A 1 32.62 14.49 -3.21
CA MET A 1 31.23 14.74 -3.65
C MET A 1 30.38 14.71 -2.39
N GLU A 2 30.01 15.89 -1.88
CA GLU A 2 29.23 16.04 -0.66
C GLU A 2 27.85 15.41 -0.83
N VAL A 3 27.49 14.46 0.02
CA VAL A 3 26.10 14.02 0.19
C VAL A 3 25.39 15.12 0.98
N ARG A 4 24.87 16.11 0.27
CA ARG A 4 24.01 17.14 0.88
C ARG A 4 22.65 16.52 1.18
N ASN A 5 22.38 16.37 2.47
CA ASN A 5 21.06 16.05 3.03
C ASN A 5 19.99 16.99 2.45
N PHE A 6 19.24 16.54 1.44
CA PHE A 6 18.25 17.34 0.74
C PHE A 6 16.83 17.22 1.31
N LEU A 7 16.66 16.63 2.49
CA LEU A 7 15.36 16.52 3.15
C LEU A 7 15.43 17.03 4.59
N THR A 8 15.70 18.33 4.77
CA THR A 8 15.21 19.03 5.98
C THR A 8 13.69 19.11 5.89
N PHE A 9 13.03 18.05 6.36
CA PHE A 9 11.59 18.03 6.61
C PHE A 9 11.32 19.01 7.76
N LYS A 10 11.15 20.30 7.46
CA LYS A 10 10.63 21.27 8.43
C LYS A 10 9.25 20.77 8.84
N ARG A 11 9.12 20.35 10.12
CA ARG A 11 7.90 19.75 10.70
C ARG A 11 6.64 20.48 10.19
N PRO A 12 5.85 19.87 9.29
CA PRO A 12 4.63 20.50 8.78
C PRO A 12 3.47 20.35 9.78
N PHE A 13 3.62 19.52 10.80
CA PHE A 13 2.60 19.26 11.82
C PHE A 13 2.81 20.18 13.02
N LYS A 14 1.83 21.08 13.22
CA LYS A 14 1.78 22.04 14.34
C LYS A 14 0.97 21.48 15.53
N SER A 15 0.43 20.26 15.42
CA SER A 15 -0.28 19.57 16.50
C SER A 15 0.66 18.55 17.17
N PRO A 16 0.63 18.39 18.51
CA PRO A 16 1.44 17.38 19.21
C PRO A 16 1.06 15.92 18.90
N GLN A 17 0.02 15.68 18.10
CA GLN A 17 -0.73 14.42 18.05
C GLN A 17 -0.54 13.60 16.77
N GLN A 18 0.07 14.14 15.71
CA GLN A 18 0.27 13.42 14.45
C GLN A 18 1.70 12.90 14.31
N LYS A 19 1.87 11.59 14.53
CA LYS A 19 3.13 10.87 14.33
C LYS A 19 3.02 10.03 13.07
N VAL A 20 3.90 10.31 12.11
CA VAL A 20 3.92 9.64 10.81
C VAL A 20 4.99 8.56 10.84
N ALA A 21 4.60 7.31 10.62
CA ALA A 21 5.52 6.21 10.35
C ALA A 21 5.74 6.11 8.83
N VAL A 22 7.01 6.14 8.39
CA VAL A 22 7.37 6.01 6.98
C VAL A 22 8.01 4.64 6.79
N LEU A 23 7.29 3.72 6.12
CA LEU A 23 7.85 2.46 5.68
C LEU A 23 8.52 2.67 4.32
N MET A 24 9.86 2.80 4.33
CA MET A 24 10.67 2.82 3.12
C MET A 24 10.92 1.37 2.68
N MET A 25 10.41 0.95 1.52
CA MET A 25 10.79 -0.33 0.93
C MET A 25 12.24 -0.21 0.39
N PRO A 26 13.17 -1.10 0.80
CA PRO A 26 14.55 -1.06 0.30
C PRO A 26 14.59 -1.32 -1.21
N SER A 27 15.41 -0.54 -1.90
CA SER A 27 15.48 -0.46 -3.36
C SER A 27 15.58 -1.81 -4.09
N ILE A 28 14.87 -1.87 -5.22
CA ILE A 28 14.92 -2.90 -6.27
C ILE A 28 16.36 -3.25 -6.72
N ALA A 29 17.35 -2.38 -6.49
CA ALA A 29 18.75 -2.62 -6.81
C ALA A 29 19.33 -3.88 -6.11
N ALA A 30 18.98 -4.13 -4.86
CA ALA A 30 19.45 -5.33 -4.15
C ALA A 30 18.82 -6.61 -4.76
N LEU A 31 17.54 -6.54 -5.14
CA LEU A 31 16.83 -7.65 -5.79
C LEU A 31 17.38 -7.92 -7.21
N LEU A 32 17.70 -6.87 -7.98
CA LEU A 32 18.30 -7.00 -9.31
C LEU A 32 19.72 -7.60 -9.26
N ILE A 33 20.55 -7.20 -8.30
CA ILE A 33 21.89 -7.76 -8.13
C ILE A 33 21.80 -9.24 -7.74
N ILE A 34 20.91 -9.59 -6.80
CA ILE A 34 20.69 -10.98 -6.39
C ILE A 34 20.18 -11.79 -7.60
N VAL A 35 19.14 -11.34 -8.32
CA VAL A 35 18.62 -12.05 -9.51
C VAL A 35 19.69 -12.25 -10.58
N ASN A 36 20.56 -11.27 -10.83
CA ASN A 36 21.66 -11.41 -11.79
C ASN A 36 22.70 -12.45 -11.35
N VAL A 37 23.06 -12.47 -10.07
CA VAL A 37 24.05 -13.42 -9.53
C VAL A 37 23.47 -14.84 -9.48
N THR A 38 22.20 -15.02 -9.11
CA THR A 38 21.56 -16.34 -9.05
C THR A 38 21.30 -16.92 -10.45
N ARG A 39 20.98 -16.08 -11.45
CA ARG A 39 20.81 -16.53 -12.86
C ARG A 39 22.09 -17.03 -13.53
N LEU A 40 23.26 -16.60 -13.05
CA LEU A 40 24.55 -17.02 -13.62
C LEU A 40 24.99 -18.42 -13.16
N LEU A 41 24.39 -18.95 -12.08
CA LEU A 41 24.86 -20.17 -11.43
C LEU A 41 23.83 -21.30 -11.36
N LEU A 42 22.59 -21.09 -11.79
CA LEU A 42 21.58 -22.15 -11.84
C LEU A 42 21.35 -22.62 -13.29
N PRO A 43 21.29 -23.96 -13.54
CA PRO A 43 20.82 -24.48 -14.82
C PRO A 43 19.40 -23.97 -15.07
N SER A 44 19.06 -23.70 -16.34
CA SER A 44 17.81 -23.06 -16.75
C SER A 44 16.61 -23.68 -16.03
N GLU A 45 15.99 -22.91 -15.12
CA GLU A 45 14.76 -23.35 -14.49
C GLU A 45 13.67 -23.47 -15.56
N GLU A 46 13.17 -24.69 -15.70
CA GLU A 46 11.88 -25.00 -16.30
C GLU A 46 10.82 -24.12 -15.62
N LYS A 47 9.96 -23.50 -16.43
CA LYS A 47 8.93 -22.54 -16.00
C LYS A 47 8.20 -23.06 -14.76
N SER A 48 8.52 -22.52 -13.59
CA SER A 48 7.69 -22.63 -12.41
C SER A 48 6.42 -21.84 -12.69
N ALA A 49 5.41 -22.56 -13.20
CA ALA A 49 4.07 -22.07 -13.38
C ALA A 49 3.49 -21.74 -12.00
N LEU A 50 3.72 -20.51 -11.53
CA LEU A 50 2.69 -19.80 -10.79
C LEU A 50 1.58 -19.55 -11.81
N ASP A 51 0.77 -20.58 -12.03
CA ASP A 51 -0.34 -20.56 -12.95
C ASP A 51 -1.37 -19.59 -12.35
N VAL A 52 -1.28 -18.32 -12.74
CA VAL A 52 -2.31 -17.30 -12.54
C VAL A 52 -3.46 -17.69 -13.47
N GLY A 53 -4.07 -18.84 -13.16
CA GLY A 53 -5.04 -19.51 -14.02
C GLY A 53 -6.28 -18.65 -14.16
N THR A 54 -6.51 -18.19 -15.39
CA THR A 54 -7.80 -17.68 -15.84
C THR A 54 -8.83 -18.79 -15.65
N ASN A 55 -9.84 -18.58 -14.81
CA ASN A 55 -10.99 -19.47 -14.75
C ASN A 55 -12.13 -18.83 -15.56
N TYR A 56 -12.16 -19.15 -16.85
CA TYR A 56 -13.31 -18.88 -17.71
C TYR A 56 -14.40 -19.91 -17.37
N GLN A 57 -15.29 -19.56 -16.45
CA GLN A 57 -16.46 -20.38 -16.13
C GLN A 57 -17.72 -19.66 -16.62
N ASN A 58 -18.44 -20.30 -17.55
CA ASN A 58 -19.82 -19.97 -17.94
C ASN A 58 -20.08 -18.57 -18.51
N GLY A 59 -19.21 -18.05 -19.39
CA GLY A 59 -19.51 -16.84 -20.19
C GLY A 59 -19.80 -15.58 -19.36
N LYS A 60 -19.41 -15.58 -18.09
CA LYS A 60 -19.57 -14.47 -17.16
C LYS A 60 -18.20 -13.87 -16.90
N LEU A 61 -18.07 -12.57 -17.13
CA LEU A 61 -16.92 -11.75 -16.77
C LEU A 61 -16.47 -12.10 -15.35
N SER A 62 -15.33 -12.79 -15.21
CA SER A 62 -14.85 -13.28 -13.92
C SER A 62 -13.85 -12.30 -13.31
N ARG A 63 -13.94 -12.14 -11.99
CA ARG A 63 -12.96 -11.43 -11.19
C ARG A 63 -11.65 -12.22 -11.21
N LEU A 64 -10.53 -11.52 -11.35
CA LEU A 64 -9.20 -12.11 -11.28
C LEU A 64 -8.98 -12.75 -9.90
N ARG A 65 -8.26 -13.87 -9.87
CA ARG A 65 -7.94 -14.53 -8.61
C ARG A 65 -7.01 -13.66 -7.79
N SER A 66 -7.37 -13.50 -6.53
CA SER A 66 -6.58 -12.84 -5.51
C SER A 66 -6.26 -13.81 -4.37
N VAL A 67 -5.20 -13.52 -3.61
CA VAL A 67 -4.85 -14.24 -2.39
C VAL A 67 -5.32 -13.42 -1.20
N GLY A 68 -6.22 -14.01 -0.43
CA GLY A 68 -6.67 -13.48 0.86
C GLY A 68 -5.94 -14.12 2.04
N GLY A 69 -6.27 -13.65 3.24
CA GLY A 69 -5.77 -14.17 4.50
C GLY A 69 -6.80 -14.01 5.62
N PHE A 70 -6.57 -14.71 6.72
CA PHE A 70 -7.39 -14.60 7.92
C PHE A 70 -6.48 -14.39 9.13
N PHE A 71 -6.93 -13.56 10.06
CA PHE A 71 -6.30 -13.42 11.38
C PHE A 71 -7.24 -13.96 12.43
N ASP A 72 -6.73 -14.89 13.21
CA ASP A 72 -7.34 -15.30 14.46
C ASP A 72 -6.45 -14.74 15.58
N CYS A 73 -6.90 -13.66 16.21
CA CYS A 73 -6.17 -12.96 17.26
C CYS A 73 -7.12 -12.67 18.40
N ASP A 74 -6.62 -12.78 19.63
CA ASP A 74 -7.40 -12.43 20.81
C ASP A 74 -7.85 -10.96 20.75
N THR A 75 -9.08 -10.69 21.17
CA THR A 75 -9.69 -9.35 21.13
C THR A 75 -8.79 -8.30 21.80
N GLU A 76 -8.12 -8.65 22.89
CA GLU A 76 -7.21 -7.75 23.62
C GLU A 76 -6.01 -7.30 22.76
N SER A 77 -5.49 -8.19 21.92
CA SER A 77 -4.39 -7.90 20.99
C SER A 77 -4.85 -7.02 19.82
N MET A 78 -6.16 -7.03 19.53
CA MET A 78 -6.75 -6.20 18.48
C MET A 78 -7.19 -4.81 18.97
N MET A 79 -7.23 -4.58 20.28
CA MET A 79 -7.66 -3.31 20.85
C MET A 79 -6.60 -2.20 20.70
N PRO A 80 -7.04 -0.94 20.54
CA PRO A 80 -6.13 0.20 20.60
C PRO A 80 -5.44 0.30 21.97
N SER A 81 -4.37 1.06 22.01
CA SER A 81 -3.71 1.42 23.25
C SER A 81 -4.66 2.18 24.17
N PRO A 82 -4.52 2.09 25.50
CA PRO A 82 -5.37 2.82 26.45
C PRO A 82 -5.34 4.35 26.27
N SER A 83 -4.27 4.88 25.68
CA SER A 83 -4.08 6.28 25.34
C SER A 83 -3.27 6.39 24.05
N ASP A 84 -3.37 7.53 23.36
CA ASP A 84 -2.54 7.81 22.18
C ASP A 84 -1.04 7.64 22.53
N PRO A 85 -0.32 6.75 21.84
CA PRO A 85 1.03 6.38 22.22
C PRO A 85 2.04 7.52 22.03
N GLU A 86 2.83 7.78 23.07
CA GLU A 86 3.89 8.79 23.01
C GLU A 86 5.16 8.29 22.28
N ASP A 87 5.35 6.98 22.21
CA ASP A 87 6.51 6.30 21.62
C ASP A 87 6.05 5.34 20.52
N VAL A 88 6.79 5.29 19.41
CA VAL A 88 6.56 4.36 18.29
C VAL A 88 6.61 2.90 18.74
N ASN A 89 7.40 2.57 19.76
CA ASN A 89 7.51 1.22 20.30
C ASN A 89 6.26 0.77 21.07
N ARG A 90 5.32 1.70 21.35
CA ARG A 90 4.06 1.44 22.04
C ARG A 90 2.85 1.47 21.11
N VAL A 91 3.04 1.78 19.83
CA VAL A 91 1.98 1.85 18.84
C VAL A 91 1.45 0.44 18.57
N ARG A 92 0.16 0.24 18.82
CA ARG A 92 -0.57 -0.95 18.37
C ARG A 92 -1.15 -0.69 16.99
N LEU A 93 -1.45 -1.76 16.24
CA LEU A 93 -2.02 -1.63 14.90
C LEU A 93 -3.35 -0.85 14.89
N ALA A 94 -4.15 -0.99 15.96
CA ALA A 94 -5.41 -0.26 16.12
C ALA A 94 -5.22 1.25 16.40
N ASP A 95 -4.03 1.70 16.82
CA ASP A 95 -3.74 3.12 17.02
C ASP A 95 -3.50 3.87 15.70
N ILE A 96 -3.31 3.14 14.59
CA ILE A 96 -3.08 3.73 13.27
C ILE A 96 -4.43 4.24 12.72
N LYS A 97 -4.56 5.56 12.67
CA LYS A 97 -5.80 6.26 12.25
C LYS A 97 -5.87 6.48 10.74
N SER A 98 -4.74 6.52 10.05
CA SER A 98 -4.68 6.81 8.61
C SER A 98 -3.53 6.08 7.95
N ILE A 99 -3.74 5.69 6.68
CA ILE A 99 -2.72 5.12 5.80
C ILE A 99 -2.67 5.95 4.51
N GLY A 100 -1.47 6.16 3.98
CA GLY A 100 -1.27 6.86 2.71
C GLY A 100 -0.10 6.26 1.95
N ALA A 101 -0.04 6.55 0.66
CA ALA A 101 1.00 6.02 -0.20
C ALA A 101 1.44 7.05 -1.25
N LEU A 102 2.74 7.14 -1.48
CA LEU A 102 3.35 7.89 -2.57
C LEU A 102 4.40 6.99 -3.24
N GLY A 103 4.62 7.18 -4.53
CA GLY A 103 5.51 6.34 -5.31
C GLY A 103 5.20 6.37 -6.81
N ASP A 104 5.50 5.25 -7.45
CA ASP A 104 5.38 5.05 -8.88
C ASP A 104 4.25 4.07 -9.24
N SER A 105 4.38 3.42 -10.40
CA SER A 105 3.44 2.45 -10.94
C SER A 105 3.13 1.30 -9.97
N ILE A 106 4.11 0.83 -9.18
CA ILE A 106 3.91 -0.30 -8.27
C ILE A 106 2.99 0.13 -7.12
N THR A 107 3.29 1.26 -6.50
CA THR A 107 2.49 1.80 -5.40
C THR A 107 1.09 2.23 -5.87
N ALA A 108 0.95 2.70 -7.11
CA ALA A 108 -0.32 3.04 -7.72
C ALA A 108 -1.22 1.82 -8.05
N GLY A 109 -0.70 0.59 -7.99
CA GLY A 109 -1.44 -0.61 -8.38
C GLY A 109 -1.59 -0.73 -9.91
N TYR A 110 -0.58 -0.34 -10.68
CA TYR A 110 -0.63 -0.41 -12.14
C TYR A 110 -0.78 -1.85 -12.63
N LYS A 111 -1.78 -2.09 -13.46
CA LYS A 111 -2.23 -3.42 -13.94
C LYS A 111 -2.72 -4.38 -12.85
N SER A 112 -2.98 -3.88 -11.63
CA SER A 112 -3.61 -4.67 -10.55
C SER A 112 -5.12 -4.79 -10.77
N LYS A 113 -5.52 -5.34 -11.92
CA LYS A 113 -6.93 -5.37 -12.34
C LYS A 113 -7.78 -6.21 -11.38
N ASN A 114 -9.04 -5.81 -11.23
CA ASN A 114 -10.07 -6.63 -10.62
C ASN A 114 -10.61 -7.65 -11.63
N PHE A 115 -10.65 -7.31 -12.91
CA PHE A 115 -11.25 -8.17 -13.93
C PHE A 115 -10.45 -8.17 -15.24
N ASP A 116 -10.50 -9.30 -15.96
CA ASP A 116 -9.67 -9.58 -17.15
C ASP A 116 -9.87 -8.57 -18.29
N TYR A 117 -11.06 -7.99 -18.39
CA TYR A 117 -11.47 -7.07 -19.45
C TYR A 117 -11.10 -5.61 -19.18
N GLU A 118 -10.65 -5.29 -17.95
CA GLU A 118 -10.29 -3.92 -17.63
C GLU A 118 -9.05 -3.50 -18.43
N ARG A 119 -9.02 -2.24 -18.89
CA ARG A 119 -7.85 -1.70 -19.60
C ARG A 119 -6.67 -1.58 -18.63
N ASP A 120 -5.44 -1.67 -19.15
CA ASP A 120 -4.24 -1.38 -18.37
C ASP A 120 -4.31 0.05 -17.81
N GLY A 121 -4.10 0.18 -16.51
CA GLY A 121 -4.29 1.43 -15.76
C GLY A 121 -3.87 1.25 -14.30
N ALA A 122 -3.99 2.30 -13.50
CA ALA A 122 -3.80 2.24 -12.06
C ALA A 122 -5.09 1.78 -11.39
N PHE A 123 -5.01 0.69 -10.62
CA PHE A 123 -6.11 0.16 -9.82
C PHE A 123 -5.76 0.37 -8.36
N THR A 124 -5.92 1.61 -7.88
CA THR A 124 -5.55 1.98 -6.51
C THR A 124 -6.27 1.13 -5.47
N GLY A 125 -7.47 0.62 -5.79
CA GLY A 125 -8.23 -0.31 -4.95
C GLY A 125 -7.58 -1.66 -4.72
N ASN A 126 -6.65 -2.07 -5.59
CA ASN A 126 -5.81 -3.26 -5.47
C ASN A 126 -4.33 -2.92 -5.24
N SER A 127 -4.03 -1.68 -4.82
CA SER A 127 -2.69 -1.32 -4.37
C SER A 127 -2.35 -2.12 -3.11
N PHE A 128 -1.15 -2.70 -3.05
CA PHE A 128 -0.70 -3.45 -1.88
C PHE A 128 -0.70 -2.62 -0.58
N ILE A 129 -0.51 -1.30 -0.69
CA ILE A 129 -0.42 -0.42 0.48
C ILE A 129 -1.82 0.03 0.93
N THR A 130 -2.58 0.70 0.07
CA THR A 130 -3.82 1.37 0.44
C THR A 130 -5.09 0.68 -0.08
N GLY A 131 -4.95 -0.36 -0.90
CA GLY A 131 -6.04 -1.01 -1.62
C GLY A 131 -7.06 -1.65 -0.70
N ALA A 132 -8.34 -1.38 -0.98
CA ALA A 132 -9.47 -1.75 -0.16
C ALA A 132 -10.68 -2.27 -0.96
N ASP A 133 -10.51 -2.63 -2.24
CA ASP A 133 -11.62 -3.14 -3.09
C ASP A 133 -12.25 -4.41 -2.53
N GLU A 134 -11.45 -5.26 -1.88
CA GLU A 134 -11.91 -6.49 -1.23
C GLU A 134 -11.53 -6.52 0.25
N SER A 135 -12.13 -7.45 1.00
CA SER A 135 -11.74 -7.69 2.39
C SER A 135 -10.42 -8.46 2.47
N LEU A 136 -9.83 -8.52 3.68
CA LEU A 136 -8.59 -9.26 3.92
C LEU A 136 -8.70 -10.73 3.48
N GLU A 137 -9.86 -11.35 3.67
CA GLU A 137 -10.15 -12.75 3.34
C GLU A 137 -10.09 -13.03 1.84
N GLN A 138 -10.17 -12.00 1.01
CA GLN A 138 -10.19 -12.09 -0.45
C GLN A 138 -8.92 -11.49 -1.07
N HIS A 139 -8.41 -10.38 -0.52
CA HIS A 139 -7.20 -9.71 -0.98
C HIS A 139 -6.38 -9.18 0.18
N VAL A 140 -5.13 -9.63 0.30
CA VAL A 140 -4.22 -9.13 1.32
C VAL A 140 -3.57 -7.82 0.88
N THR A 141 -3.85 -6.74 1.60
CA THR A 141 -3.17 -5.44 1.51
C THR A 141 -2.85 -4.95 2.92
N ILE A 142 -1.90 -4.01 3.05
CA ILE A 142 -1.61 -3.37 4.35
C ILE A 142 -2.86 -2.68 4.89
N ALA A 143 -3.61 -1.97 4.04
CA ALA A 143 -4.89 -1.38 4.39
C ALA A 143 -5.91 -2.40 4.91
N ASN A 144 -6.00 -3.58 4.30
CA ASN A 144 -6.90 -4.65 4.72
C ASN A 144 -6.53 -5.25 6.06
N ILE A 145 -5.22 -5.41 6.31
CA ILE A 145 -4.70 -5.82 7.60
C ILE A 145 -5.08 -4.76 8.65
N LEU A 146 -4.71 -3.50 8.43
CA LEU A 146 -4.93 -2.43 9.39
C LEU A 146 -6.41 -2.18 9.68
N ARG A 147 -7.29 -2.26 8.67
CA ARG A 147 -8.73 -2.04 8.91
C ARG A 147 -9.41 -3.14 9.73
N LYS A 148 -8.79 -4.32 9.88
CA LYS A 148 -9.25 -5.34 10.84
C LYS A 148 -9.05 -4.89 12.27
N PHE A 149 -7.97 -4.15 12.55
CA PHE A 149 -7.67 -3.58 13.87
C PHE A 149 -8.41 -2.26 14.09
N ASN A 150 -8.55 -1.43 13.05
CA ASN A 150 -9.26 -0.16 13.10
C ASN A 150 -10.24 -0.01 11.91
N PRO A 151 -11.53 -0.32 12.09
CA PRO A 151 -12.55 -0.17 11.04
C PRO A 151 -12.73 1.26 10.52
N HIS A 152 -12.25 2.27 11.27
CA HIS A 152 -12.32 3.69 10.90
C HIS A 152 -11.04 4.20 10.21
N LEU A 153 -10.15 3.30 9.78
CA LEU A 153 -8.91 3.64 9.08
C LEU A 153 -9.18 4.54 7.87
N LYS A 154 -8.52 5.70 7.85
CA LYS A 154 -8.63 6.68 6.75
C LYS A 154 -7.59 6.45 5.67
N GLY A 155 -7.90 6.92 4.45
CA GLY A 155 -6.99 6.87 3.31
C GLY A 155 -7.08 5.60 2.46
N LEU A 156 -8.05 4.73 2.74
CA LEU A 156 -8.38 3.56 1.91
C LEU A 156 -8.62 3.96 0.45
N SER A 157 -8.08 3.17 -0.46
CA SER A 157 -8.25 3.32 -1.90
C SER A 157 -9.26 2.29 -2.42
N PHE A 158 -10.12 2.71 -3.35
CA PHE A 158 -11.08 1.86 -4.04
C PHE A 158 -10.99 2.13 -5.55
N SER A 159 -11.21 1.11 -6.37
CA SER A 159 -11.37 1.19 -7.81
C SER A 159 -12.72 0.63 -8.27
N VAL A 160 -13.44 -0.12 -7.41
CA VAL A 160 -14.76 -0.69 -7.69
C VAL A 160 -15.75 -0.41 -6.55
N PRO A 161 -17.03 -0.08 -6.84
CA PRO A 161 -17.60 0.23 -8.16
C PRO A 161 -17.23 1.63 -8.66
N THR A 162 -16.63 2.47 -7.81
CA THR A 162 -16.26 3.83 -8.15
C THR A 162 -14.85 4.10 -7.66
N GLU A 163 -14.04 4.70 -8.53
CA GLU A 163 -12.67 5.03 -8.21
C GLU A 163 -12.59 6.11 -7.14
N LYS A 164 -11.84 5.80 -6.09
CA LYS A 164 -11.46 6.69 -5.01
C LYS A 164 -10.04 6.36 -4.60
N ALA A 165 -9.07 7.15 -5.08
CA ALA A 165 -7.66 6.94 -4.76
C ALA A 165 -7.34 7.04 -3.26
N GLY A 166 -8.22 7.67 -2.46
CA GLY A 166 -8.00 7.85 -1.02
C GLY A 166 -6.75 8.70 -0.79
N PHE A 167 -5.80 8.18 -0.02
CA PHE A 167 -4.51 8.83 0.22
C PHE A 167 -3.37 8.20 -0.58
N ASN A 168 -3.69 7.48 -1.66
CA ASN A 168 -2.70 7.04 -2.63
C ASN A 168 -2.48 8.12 -3.67
N VAL A 169 -1.33 8.78 -3.60
CA VAL A 169 -0.88 9.84 -4.50
C VAL A 169 0.26 9.38 -5.42
N ALA A 170 0.49 8.06 -5.50
CA ALA A 170 1.49 7.49 -6.39
C ALA A 170 1.10 7.67 -7.86
N VAL A 171 2.10 7.93 -8.71
CA VAL A 171 1.87 8.23 -10.13
C VAL A 171 2.70 7.28 -10.99
N PRO A 172 2.08 6.49 -11.89
CA PRO A 172 2.83 5.66 -12.82
C PRO A 172 3.89 6.44 -13.60
N GLY A 173 5.12 5.91 -13.65
CA GLY A 173 6.27 6.58 -14.27
C GLY A 173 6.94 7.67 -13.43
N ALA A 174 6.46 7.94 -12.22
CA ALA A 174 7.16 8.83 -11.29
C ALA A 174 8.51 8.24 -10.87
N ASN A 175 9.43 9.12 -10.54
CA ASN A 175 10.74 8.79 -9.97
C ASN A 175 10.98 9.66 -8.73
N SER A 176 12.18 9.57 -8.15
CA SER A 176 12.54 10.30 -6.92
C SER A 176 12.34 11.81 -6.99
N SER A 177 12.45 12.46 -8.16
CA SER A 177 12.22 13.90 -8.30
C SER A 177 10.77 14.32 -8.10
N HIS A 178 9.82 13.39 -8.19
CA HIS A 178 8.39 13.64 -8.03
C HIS A 178 7.90 13.44 -6.59
N LEU A 179 8.66 12.70 -5.75
CA LEU A 179 8.28 12.39 -4.38
C LEU A 179 8.02 13.63 -3.51
N PRO A 180 8.75 14.76 -3.62
CA PRO A 180 8.46 15.95 -2.83
C PRO A 180 7.04 16.48 -3.06
N VAL A 181 6.60 16.61 -4.31
CA VAL A 181 5.25 17.09 -4.67
C VAL A 181 4.16 16.11 -4.21
N GLN A 182 4.42 14.80 -4.33
CA GLN A 182 3.50 13.79 -3.80
C GLN A 182 3.40 13.87 -2.27
N ALA A 183 4.50 14.08 -1.56
CA ALA A 183 4.51 14.24 -0.11
C ALA A 183 3.74 15.50 0.33
N GLU A 184 3.90 16.62 -0.37
CA GLU A 184 3.11 17.84 -0.13
C GLU A 184 1.62 17.58 -0.31
N THR A 185 1.23 16.93 -1.42
CA THR A 185 -0.16 16.54 -1.70
C THR A 185 -0.72 15.68 -0.58
N LEU A 186 0.05 14.70 -0.10
CA LEU A 186 -0.37 13.80 0.98
C LEU A 186 -0.57 14.54 2.31
N VAL A 187 0.30 15.50 2.64
CA VAL A 187 0.15 16.34 3.83
C VAL A 187 -1.11 17.20 3.76
N GLU A 188 -1.44 17.74 2.59
CA GLU A 188 -2.70 18.49 2.40
C GLU A 188 -3.93 17.61 2.59
N LEU A 189 -3.89 16.36 2.11
CA LEU A 189 -4.97 15.40 2.30
C LEU A 189 -5.18 15.08 3.79
N PHE A 190 -4.11 14.82 4.53
CA PHE A 190 -4.20 14.60 5.99
C PHE A 190 -4.79 15.80 6.72
N ARG A 191 -4.35 17.03 6.37
CA ARG A 191 -4.89 18.25 6.98
C ARG A 191 -6.38 18.44 6.73
N LYS A 192 -6.88 18.11 5.53
CA LYS A 192 -8.30 18.25 5.19
C LYS A 192 -9.16 17.27 5.98
N GLU A 193 -8.64 16.08 6.28
CA GLU A 193 -9.33 15.07 7.07
C GLU A 193 -9.50 15.49 8.55
N ASP A 194 -8.53 16.21 9.13
CA ASP A 194 -8.61 16.67 10.53
C ASP A 194 -9.68 17.76 10.78
N VAL A 195 -10.32 18.29 9.73
CA VAL A 195 -11.22 19.46 9.78
C VAL A 195 -12.71 19.08 9.64
N CYS A 196 -13.09 17.82 9.83
CA CYS A 196 -14.48 17.35 9.76
C CYS A 196 -15.01 16.82 11.09
#